data_AF-A0A7K4UCG8-F1
#
_entry.id   AF-A0A7K4UCG8-F1
#
_cell.length_a   1.000
_cell.length_b   1.000
_cell.length_c   1.000
_cell.angle_alpha   90.00
_cell.angle_beta   90.00
_cell.angle_gamma   90.00
#
_symmetry.space_group_name_H-M   'P 1'
#
loop_
_entity.id
_entity.type
_entity.pdbx_description
1 polymer ?
#
loop_
_entity_poly.entity_id
_entity_poly.type
_entity_poly.pdbx_seq_one_letter_code
_entity_poly.pdbx_strand_id
1 'polypeptide(L)'
;VPVDGSHWLSMREVVDILGQRGHEVVVVAPEVTMHIKPSENFVMKMFSVPYTLEEMEKHFKAFFQVSFEEGSFLERLLKVYRGIKRVTDLEVSSCEQLLQNKELI
;
A
#
# COMPACT_ATOMS: atom_id res chain seq x y z
N VAL A 1 -8.48 -5.25 0.90
CA VAL A 1 -7.81 -5.84 -0.28
C VAL A 1 -6.45 -5.17 -0.36
N PRO A 2 -5.33 -5.92 -0.35
CA PRO A 2 -3.99 -5.31 -0.41
C PRO A 2 -3.79 -4.64 -1.77
N VAL A 3 -3.49 -3.33 -1.75
CA VAL A 3 -3.43 -2.46 -2.94
C VAL A 3 -2.02 -2.36 -3.53
N ASP A 4 -0.99 -2.43 -2.68
CA ASP A 4 0.42 -2.19 -3.02
C ASP A 4 1.29 -3.45 -2.74
N GLY A 5 2.61 -3.32 -2.83
CA GLY A 5 3.54 -4.40 -2.53
C GLY A 5 3.49 -5.50 -3.59
N SER A 6 3.57 -6.76 -3.14
CA SER A 6 3.53 -7.93 -4.03
C SER A 6 2.27 -8.00 -4.89
N HIS A 7 1.13 -7.57 -4.36
CA HIS A 7 -0.14 -7.60 -5.10
C HIS A 7 -0.12 -6.66 -6.30
N TRP A 8 0.37 -5.42 -6.12
CA TRP A 8 0.56 -4.50 -7.23
C TRP A 8 1.61 -5.00 -8.23
N LEU A 9 2.74 -5.54 -7.75
CA LEU A 9 3.79 -6.04 -8.63
C LEU A 9 3.29 -7.17 -9.55
N SER A 10 2.39 -8.03 -9.05
CA SER A 10 1.74 -9.05 -9.87
C SER A 10 0.69 -8.48 -10.83
N MET A 11 -0.06 -7.45 -10.42
CA MET A 11 -1.09 -6.82 -11.27
C MET A 11 -0.52 -5.88 -12.34
N ARG A 12 0.67 -5.29 -12.11
CA ARG A 12 1.26 -4.27 -12.97
C ARG A 12 1.37 -4.73 -14.42
N GLU A 13 1.88 -5.94 -14.65
CA GLU A 13 2.03 -6.48 -16.01
C GLU A 13 0.69 -6.66 -16.71
N VAL A 14 -0.33 -7.11 -15.97
CA VAL A 14 -1.70 -7.25 -16.52
C VAL A 14 -2.25 -5.88 -16.93
N VAL A 15 -2.11 -4.88 -16.08
CA VAL A 15 -2.55 -3.50 -16.35
C VAL A 15 -1.83 -2.91 -17.58
N ASP A 16 -0.51 -3.08 -17.66
CA ASP A 16 0.28 -2.58 -18.79
C ASP A 16 -0.13 -3.26 -20.12
N ILE A 17 -0.33 -4.58 -20.12
CA ILE A 17 -0.76 -5.32 -21.31
C ILE A 17 -2.17 -4.88 -21.77
N LEU A 18 -3.09 -4.64 -20.82
CA LEU A 18 -4.43 -4.15 -21.15
C LEU A 18 -4.35 -2.77 -21.84
N GLY A 19 -3.55 -1.86 -21.29
CA GLY A 19 -3.28 -0.55 -21.90
C GLY A 19 -2.73 -0.65 -23.32
N GLN A 20 -1.71 -1.47 -23.52
CA GLN A 20 -1.10 -1.70 -24.85
C GLN A 20 -2.08 -2.31 -25.87
N ARG A 21 -3.07 -3.07 -25.41
CA ARG A 21 -4.15 -3.62 -26.25
C ARG A 21 -5.25 -2.61 -26.56
N GLY A 22 -5.11 -1.36 -26.13
CA GLY A 22 -6.06 -0.28 -26.36
C GLY A 22 -7.22 -0.25 -25.37
N HIS A 23 -7.13 -0.97 -24.25
CA HIS A 23 -8.10 -0.81 -23.17
C HIS A 23 -7.78 0.43 -22.35
N GLU A 24 -8.81 1.21 -22.02
CA GLU A 24 -8.68 2.28 -21.04
C GLU A 24 -8.61 1.66 -19.64
N VAL A 25 -7.46 1.83 -18.98
CA VAL A 25 -7.26 1.34 -17.61
C VAL A 25 -6.99 2.53 -16.70
N VAL A 26 -7.71 2.59 -15.58
CA VAL A 26 -7.54 3.61 -14.54
C VAL A 26 -7.05 2.94 -13.26
N VAL A 27 -5.89 3.38 -12.78
CA VAL A 27 -5.30 2.93 -11.52
C VAL A 27 -5.53 4.01 -10.47
N VAL A 28 -6.21 3.64 -9.38
CA VAL A 28 -6.46 4.53 -8.23
C VAL A 28 -5.52 4.14 -7.09
N ALA A 29 -4.72 5.08 -6.62
CA ALA A 29 -3.72 4.83 -5.59
C ALA A 29 -3.55 6.01 -4.63
N PRO A 30 -3.11 5.79 -3.37
CA PRO A 30 -2.73 6.89 -2.49
C PRO A 30 -1.50 7.61 -3.04
N GLU A 31 -1.36 8.91 -2.77
CA GLU A 31 -0.17 9.71 -3.10
C GLU A 31 1.11 9.14 -2.48
N VAL A 32 0.97 8.46 -1.34
CA VAL A 32 2.06 7.75 -0.67
C VAL A 32 1.91 6.24 -0.90
N THR A 33 2.82 5.71 -1.71
CA THR A 33 2.84 4.31 -2.18
C THR A 33 4.27 3.78 -2.21
N MET A 34 4.46 2.47 -2.01
CA MET A 34 5.75 1.78 -2.11
C MET A 34 6.16 1.52 -3.56
N HIS A 35 5.25 1.01 -4.40
CA HIS A 35 5.61 0.49 -5.73
C HIS A 35 4.73 0.98 -6.87
N ILE A 36 3.63 1.68 -6.60
CA ILE A 36 2.75 2.21 -7.64
C ILE A 36 3.37 3.49 -8.20
N LYS A 37 3.57 3.53 -9.52
CA LYS A 37 4.18 4.67 -10.21
C LYS A 37 3.39 4.98 -11.48
N PRO A 38 3.41 6.25 -11.94
CA PRO A 38 2.82 6.61 -13.23
C PRO A 38 3.43 5.81 -14.39
N SER A 39 2.62 5.51 -15.40
CA SER A 39 2.99 4.80 -16.62
C SER A 39 2.24 5.41 -17.80
N GLU A 40 2.76 5.27 -19.02
CA GLU A 40 2.06 5.69 -20.24
C GLU A 40 0.92 4.74 -20.61
N ASN A 41 0.91 3.52 -20.08
CA ASN A 41 -0.07 2.49 -20.43
C ASN A 41 -1.39 2.58 -19.65
N PHE A 42 -1.49 3.44 -18.63
CA PHE A 42 -2.72 3.60 -17.84
C PHE A 42 -2.84 5.01 -17.28
N VAL A 43 -4.07 5.42 -16.99
CA VAL A 43 -4.33 6.67 -16.29
C VAL A 43 -4.22 6.44 -14.80
N MET A 44 -3.38 7.23 -14.13
CA MET A 44 -3.24 7.16 -12.67
C MET A 44 -4.03 8.29 -12.02
N LYS A 45 -4.91 7.96 -11.08
CA LYS A 45 -5.59 8.92 -10.20
C LYS A 45 -5.10 8.74 -8.77
N MET A 46 -4.69 9.84 -8.13
CA MET A 46 -4.15 9.82 -6.79
C MET A 46 -5.09 10.49 -5.79
N PHE A 47 -5.07 10.01 -4.54
CA PHE A 47 -5.75 10.65 -3.43
C PHE A 47 -4.80 10.87 -2.25
N SER A 48 -5.02 11.97 -1.54
CA SER A 48 -4.20 12.35 -0.39
C SER A 48 -4.45 11.44 0.81
N VAL A 49 -3.40 11.22 1.60
CA VAL A 49 -3.43 10.38 2.80
C VAL A 49 -2.75 11.09 3.97
N PRO A 50 -3.15 10.85 5.23
CA PRO A 50 -2.66 11.60 6.39
C PRO A 50 -1.38 10.97 6.97
N TYR A 51 -0.47 10.54 6.11
CA TYR A 51 0.83 10.01 6.49
C TYR A 51 1.86 10.26 5.39
N THR A 52 3.13 10.27 5.77
CA THR A 52 4.28 10.48 4.88
C THR A 52 4.88 9.15 4.41
N LEU A 53 5.69 9.21 3.35
CA LEU A 53 6.47 8.06 2.88
C LEU A 53 7.41 7.53 3.98
N GLU A 54 8.05 8.43 4.74
CA GLU A 54 8.95 8.08 5.83
C GLU A 54 8.22 7.31 6.95
N GLU A 55 7.02 7.76 7.35
CA GLU A 55 6.22 7.07 8.36
C GLU A 55 5.83 5.66 7.90
N MET A 56 5.36 5.54 6.65
CA MET A 56 5.04 4.26 6.04
C MET A 56 6.27 3.32 6.05
N GLU A 57 7.40 3.75 5.51
CA GLU A 57 8.64 2.97 5.47
C GLU A 57 9.11 2.56 6.87
N LYS A 58 9.03 3.46 7.84
CA LYS A 58 9.37 3.19 9.25
C LYS A 58 8.49 2.08 9.83
N HIS A 59 7.18 2.12 9.58
CA HIS A 59 6.25 1.10 10.07
C HIS A 59 6.48 -0.26 9.42
N PHE A 60 6.68 -0.30 8.09
CA PHE A 60 7.03 -1.53 7.38
C PHE A 60 8.37 -2.10 7.85
N LYS A 61 9.41 -1.28 7.96
CA LYS A 61 10.74 -1.71 8.43
C LYS A 61 10.66 -2.28 9.85
N ALA A 62 9.94 -1.62 10.75
CA ALA A 62 9.75 -2.12 12.11
C ALA A 62 9.00 -3.46 12.13
N PHE A 63 7.96 -3.62 11.29
CA PHE A 63 7.23 -4.88 11.15
C PHE A 63 8.13 -6.03 10.65
N PHE A 64 8.96 -5.77 9.63
CA PHE A 64 9.91 -6.77 9.13
C PHE A 64 10.99 -7.10 10.15
N GLN A 65 11.60 -6.10 10.80
CA GLN A 65 12.64 -6.33 11.81
C GLN A 65 12.16 -7.21 12.95
N VAL A 66 10.96 -6.93 13.48
CA VAL A 66 10.33 -7.71 14.56
C VAL A 66 10.15 -9.19 14.19
N SER A 67 9.98 -9.50 12.90
CA SER A 67 9.82 -10.90 12.44
C SER A 67 11.11 -11.72 12.61
N PHE A 68 12.27 -11.07 12.66
CA PHE A 68 13.59 -11.70 12.81
C PHE A 68 14.23 -11.48 14.19
N GLU A 69 13.57 -10.72 15.07
CA GLU A 69 14.08 -10.48 16.43
C GLU A 69 13.99 -11.72 17.31
N GLU A 70 15.06 -11.98 18.05
CA GLU A 70 15.11 -12.97 19.12
C GLU A 70 14.37 -12.48 20.37
N GLY A 71 13.95 -13.41 21.23
CA GLY A 71 13.24 -13.11 22.47
C GLY A 71 12.29 -14.23 22.88
N SER A 72 11.67 -14.08 24.04
CA SER A 72 10.65 -15.04 24.48
C SER A 72 9.45 -15.03 23.53
N PHE A 73 8.71 -16.14 23.50
CA PHE A 73 7.53 -16.26 22.63
C PHE A 73 6.51 -15.13 22.85
N LEU A 74 6.24 -14.77 24.12
CA LEU A 74 5.28 -13.72 24.46
C LEU A 74 5.76 -12.33 24.02
N GLU A 75 7.03 -12.01 24.22
CA GLU A 75 7.60 -10.73 23.76
C GLU A 75 7.53 -10.61 22.23
N ARG A 76 7.89 -11.68 21.51
CA ARG A 76 7.82 -11.72 20.05
C ARG A 76 6.38 -11.55 19.57
N LEU A 77 5.43 -12.29 20.16
CA LEU A 77 4.01 -12.17 19.82
C LEU A 77 3.49 -10.74 20.02
N LEU A 78 3.80 -10.10 21.15
CA LEU A 78 3.38 -8.73 21.44
C LEU A 78 4.00 -7.71 20.47
N LYS A 79 5.28 -7.87 20.11
CA LYS A 79 5.95 -7.02 19.14
C LYS A 79 5.32 -7.18 17.75
N VAL A 80 5.10 -8.41 17.29
CA VAL A 80 4.48 -8.71 15.99
C VAL A 80 3.08 -8.09 15.94
N TYR A 81 2.27 -8.28 16.98
CA TYR A 81 0.94 -7.69 17.07
C TYR A 81 0.96 -6.16 16.93
N ARG A 82 1.86 -5.47 17.65
CA ARG A 82 2.02 -4.01 17.52
C ARG A 82 2.50 -3.59 16.13
N GLY A 83 3.37 -4.38 15.50
CA GLY A 83 3.84 -4.16 14.14
C GLY A 83 2.70 -4.23 13.13
N ILE A 84 1.94 -5.33 13.16
CA ILE A 84 0.76 -5.54 12.31
C ILE A 84 -0.23 -4.40 12.51
N LYS A 85 -0.57 -4.07 13.77
CA LYS A 85 -1.53 -3.00 14.07
C LYS A 85 -1.14 -1.68 13.39
N ARG A 86 0.12 -1.26 13.48
CA ARG A 86 0.57 0.00 12.87
C ARG A 86 0.45 -0.01 11.35
N VAL A 87 0.80 -1.11 10.70
CA VAL A 87 0.66 -1.24 9.23
C VAL A 87 -0.81 -1.23 8.84
N THR A 88 -1.65 -1.96 9.56
CA THR A 88 -3.11 -1.97 9.31
C THR A 88 -3.76 -0.61 9.58
N ASP A 89 -3.31 0.13 10.59
CA ASP A 89 -3.82 1.49 10.87
C ASP A 89 -3.57 2.43 9.66
N LEU A 90 -2.42 2.30 8.97
CA LEU A 90 -2.15 3.04 7.72
C LEU A 90 -3.11 2.62 6.61
N GLU A 91 -3.26 1.32 6.36
CA GLU A 91 -4.14 0.81 5.30
C GLU A 91 -5.60 1.20 5.51
N VAL A 92 -6.10 1.14 6.75
CA VAL A 92 -7.46 1.57 7.09
C VAL A 92 -7.62 3.06 6.87
N SER A 93 -6.65 3.88 7.28
CA SER A 93 -6.65 5.32 7.03
C SER A 93 -6.70 5.64 5.53
N SER A 94 -5.92 4.93 4.69
CA SER A 94 -6.01 5.09 3.23
C SER A 94 -7.39 4.74 2.69
N CYS A 95 -8.01 3.65 3.19
CA CYS A 95 -9.37 3.27 2.79
C CYS A 95 -10.39 4.34 3.17
N GLU A 96 -10.29 4.91 4.38
CA GLU A 96 -11.17 6.00 4.83
C GLU A 96 -11.04 7.23 3.95
N GLN A 97 -9.80 7.65 3.60
CA GLN A 97 -9.58 8.78 2.71
C GLN A 97 -10.14 8.54 1.30
N LEU A 98 -9.94 7.33 0.76
CA LEU A 98 -10.52 6.96 -0.53
C LEU A 98 -12.05 7.02 -0.49
N LEU A 99 -12.66 6.46 0.56
CA LEU A 99 -14.12 6.45 0.75
C LEU A 99 -14.72 7.86 0.90
N GLN A 100 -13.94 8.83 1.36
CA GLN A 100 -14.36 10.23 1.49
C GLN A 100 -14.13 11.05 0.21
N ASN A 101 -13.36 10.53 -0.75
CA ASN A 101 -13.04 11.22 -1.99
C ASN A 101 -14.17 11.06 -3.03
N LYS A 102 -15.06 12.06 -3.10
CA LYS A 102 -16.21 12.11 -4.03
C LYS A 102 -15.87 12.24 -5.51
N GLU A 103 -14.62 12.57 -5.85
CA GLU A 103 -14.19 12.62 -7.25
C GLU A 103 -13.78 11.24 -7.78
N LEU A 104 -13.44 10.33 -6.87
CA LEU A 104 -13.01 8.96 -7.17
C LEU A 104 -14.10 7.90 -6.90
N ILE A 105 -15.07 8.21 -6.04
CA ILE A 105 -16.24 7.38 -5.71
C ILE A 105 -17.52 8.17 -5.97
#